data_AF-A0A537TRQ9-F1
#
_entry.id   AF-A0A537TRQ9-F1
#
_cell.length_a   1.000
_cell.length_b   1.000
_cell.length_c   1.000
_cell.angle_alpha   90.00
_cell.angle_beta   90.00
_cell.angle_gamma   90.00
#
_symmetry.space_group_name_H-M   'P 1'
#
loop_
_entity.id
_entity.type
_entity.pdbx_description
1 polymer ?
#
loop_
_entity_poly.entity_id
_entity_poly.type
_entity_poly.pdbx_seq_one_letter_code
_entity_poly.pdbx_strand_id
1 'polypeptide(L)'
;MRPSLRPSGIASTLVLVVLASGCGGGGTKTAQPTTTASSTSSVAAAKQQIRQNWTSFFSGDTSAAQKVALLQNGSRFSSAIQAQASSPLAKGTKAQVVSVTLTSPSRATVVYTILLGGQPVLANRKGTAVLVDGAWKVGDQSFCQILGLQGQVPPACSSG
;
A
#
# COMPACT_ATOMS: atom_id res chain seq x y z
N MET A 1 19.15 5.61 -49.83
CA MET A 1 19.93 4.44 -50.28
C MET A 1 20.08 3.47 -49.12
N ARG A 2 19.86 2.18 -49.40
CA ARG A 2 19.73 0.98 -48.54
C ARG A 2 21.04 0.61 -47.78
N PRO A 3 21.09 -0.30 -46.77
CA PRO A 3 20.24 -1.50 -46.65
C PRO A 3 19.77 -1.98 -45.25
N SER A 4 18.74 -2.83 -45.31
CA SER A 4 18.24 -3.77 -44.29
C SER A 4 19.25 -4.87 -43.94
N LEU A 5 19.06 -5.58 -42.81
CA LEU A 5 19.18 -7.04 -42.71
C LEU A 5 18.58 -7.58 -41.39
N ARG A 6 17.68 -8.56 -41.52
CA ARG A 6 17.23 -9.50 -40.47
C ARG A 6 18.12 -10.76 -40.52
N PRO A 7 18.18 -11.54 -39.43
CA PRO A 7 17.89 -13.00 -39.53
C PRO A 7 17.05 -13.50 -38.33
N SER A 8 16.02 -14.37 -38.47
CA SER A 8 16.05 -15.84 -38.70
C SER A 8 16.98 -16.55 -37.70
N GLY A 9 16.66 -17.53 -36.86
CA GLY A 9 15.58 -18.52 -36.76
C GLY A 9 16.23 -19.82 -36.22
N ILE A 10 15.60 -20.56 -35.30
CA ILE A 10 15.78 -22.00 -35.00
C ILE A 10 14.67 -22.36 -33.98
N ALA A 11 13.61 -23.13 -34.26
CA ALA A 11 13.47 -24.48 -34.83
C ALA A 11 13.91 -25.61 -33.87
N SER A 12 12.89 -26.34 -33.39
CA SER A 12 12.86 -27.76 -33.00
C SER A 12 13.73 -28.29 -31.86
N THR A 13 13.06 -28.85 -30.85
CA THR A 13 13.04 -30.31 -30.67
C THR A 13 11.83 -30.74 -29.83
N LEU A 14 10.95 -31.52 -30.45
CA LEU A 14 9.98 -32.37 -29.78
C LEU A 14 10.73 -33.44 -28.97
N VAL A 15 10.27 -33.70 -27.75
CA VAL A 15 10.44 -35.01 -27.12
C VAL A 15 9.07 -35.48 -26.63
N LEU A 16 8.49 -36.39 -27.41
CA LEU A 16 7.39 -37.26 -27.00
C LEU A 16 7.98 -38.40 -26.15
N VAL A 17 7.47 -38.60 -24.93
CA VAL A 17 7.65 -39.85 -24.19
C VAL A 17 6.28 -40.45 -23.89
N VAL A 18 6.15 -41.72 -24.27
CA VAL A 18 4.94 -42.54 -24.26
C VAL A 18 4.83 -43.34 -22.95
N LEU A 19 3.62 -43.31 -22.37
CA LEU A 19 2.87 -44.24 -21.51
C LEU A 19 3.60 -45.25 -20.59
N ALA A 20 3.24 -45.24 -19.30
CA ALA A 20 3.19 -46.43 -18.45
C ALA A 20 2.04 -46.34 -17.44
N SER A 21 1.02 -47.18 -17.64
CA SER A 21 -0.02 -47.49 -16.66
C SER A 21 0.53 -48.41 -15.57
N GLY A 22 0.51 -47.95 -14.32
CA GLY A 22 0.86 -48.73 -13.14
C GLY A 22 0.01 -48.31 -11.95
N CYS A 23 -0.98 -49.13 -11.60
CA CYS A 23 -1.70 -49.09 -10.33
C CYS A 23 -0.91 -49.95 -9.34
N GLY A 24 -0.40 -49.36 -8.26
CA GLY A 24 0.30 -50.11 -7.21
C GLY A 24 1.08 -49.27 -6.21
N GLY A 25 0.47 -49.00 -5.06
CA GLY A 25 1.12 -49.14 -3.75
C GLY A 25 2.10 -48.06 -3.28
N GLY A 26 1.65 -47.30 -2.26
CA GLY A 26 2.48 -47.02 -1.10
C GLY A 26 3.61 -46.00 -1.26
N GLY A 27 3.27 -44.73 -1.16
CA GLY A 27 4.25 -43.67 -1.00
C GLY A 27 3.58 -42.32 -0.94
N THR A 28 3.05 -41.96 0.23
CA THR A 28 2.71 -40.58 0.58
C THR A 28 3.97 -39.72 0.49
N LYS A 29 4.31 -39.28 -0.73
CA LYS A 29 5.13 -38.09 -0.93
C LYS A 29 4.21 -36.90 -0.72
N THR A 30 4.06 -36.54 0.55
CA THR A 30 3.56 -35.25 0.98
C THR A 30 4.28 -34.17 0.17
N ALA A 31 3.58 -33.58 -0.79
CA ALA A 31 4.04 -32.37 -1.46
C ALA A 31 4.18 -31.29 -0.38
N GLN A 32 5.42 -30.95 -0.06
CA GLN A 32 5.75 -29.91 0.90
C GLN A 32 5.28 -28.55 0.34
N PRO A 33 4.63 -27.69 1.16
CA PRO A 33 3.79 -26.61 0.65
C PRO A 33 4.58 -25.43 0.09
N THR A 34 4.04 -24.84 -0.98
CA THR A 34 4.42 -23.62 -1.70
C THR A 34 4.25 -22.31 -0.89
N THR A 35 4.27 -22.38 0.45
CA THR A 35 3.79 -21.32 1.35
C THR A 35 4.66 -20.06 1.38
N THR A 36 5.95 -20.14 1.06
CA THR A 36 6.90 -19.01 1.17
C THR A 36 6.82 -18.00 0.01
N ALA A 37 6.50 -18.47 -1.20
CA ALA A 37 6.36 -17.58 -2.36
C ALA A 37 5.09 -16.72 -2.23
N SER A 38 3.98 -17.35 -1.84
CA SER A 38 2.68 -16.69 -1.66
C SER A 38 2.69 -15.65 -0.53
N SER A 39 3.41 -15.91 0.56
CA SER A 39 3.54 -14.96 1.67
C SER A 39 4.44 -13.76 1.33
N THR A 40 5.48 -13.96 0.52
CA THR A 40 6.33 -12.84 0.07
C THR A 40 5.57 -11.91 -0.89
N SER A 41 4.80 -12.49 -1.82
CA SER A 41 3.94 -11.73 -2.74
C SER A 41 2.86 -10.93 -2.00
N SER A 42 2.25 -11.50 -0.95
CA SER A 42 1.24 -10.78 -0.16
C SER A 42 1.83 -9.62 0.65
N VAL A 43 3.06 -9.78 1.18
CA VAL A 43 3.79 -8.70 1.85
C VAL A 43 4.11 -7.56 0.89
N ALA A 44 4.56 -7.86 -0.33
CA ALA A 44 4.84 -6.85 -1.34
C ALA A 44 3.57 -6.08 -1.75
N ALA A 45 2.46 -6.80 -1.98
CA ALA A 45 1.17 -6.21 -2.29
C ALA A 45 0.66 -5.30 -1.16
N ALA A 46 0.76 -5.74 0.09
CA ALA A 46 0.39 -4.95 1.26
C ALA A 46 1.19 -3.64 1.34
N LYS A 47 2.53 -3.71 1.21
CA LYS A 47 3.39 -2.51 1.23
C LYS A 47 3.02 -1.55 0.10
N GLN A 48 2.71 -2.05 -1.09
CA GLN A 48 2.33 -1.23 -2.22
C GLN A 48 0.99 -0.53 -2.00
N GLN A 49 -0.02 -1.25 -1.51
CA GLN A 49 -1.32 -0.67 -1.17
C GLN A 49 -1.20 0.40 -0.07
N ILE A 50 -0.39 0.15 0.96
CA ILE A 50 -0.10 1.13 2.02
C ILE A 50 0.49 2.41 1.41
N ARG A 51 1.51 2.30 0.54
CA ARG A 51 2.12 3.47 -0.12
C ARG A 51 1.10 4.29 -0.91
N GLN A 52 0.30 3.62 -1.74
CA GLN A 52 -0.72 4.27 -2.56
C GLN A 52 -1.76 4.99 -1.70
N ASN A 53 -2.33 4.29 -0.72
CA ASN A 53 -3.39 4.83 0.13
C ASN A 53 -2.89 5.98 1.00
N TRP A 54 -1.64 5.91 1.48
CA TRP A 54 -1.00 7.01 2.22
C TRP A 54 -0.82 8.26 1.35
N THR A 55 -0.29 8.08 0.14
CA THR A 55 -0.08 9.18 -0.82
C THR A 55 -1.42 9.81 -1.22
N SER A 56 -2.45 9.01 -1.49
CA SER A 56 -3.79 9.52 -1.79
C SER A 56 -4.41 10.24 -0.59
N PHE A 57 -4.37 9.66 0.60
CA PHE A 57 -4.97 10.29 1.79
C PHE A 57 -4.44 11.71 2.05
N PHE A 58 -3.14 11.94 1.86
CA PHE A 58 -2.54 13.26 2.06
C PHE A 58 -2.52 14.16 0.82
N SER A 59 -2.85 13.66 -0.37
CA SER A 59 -2.83 14.49 -1.56
C SER A 59 -3.97 15.52 -1.56
N GLY A 60 -3.66 16.76 -1.97
CA GLY A 60 -4.64 17.82 -2.22
C GLY A 60 -5.69 17.54 -3.29
N ASP A 61 -5.41 16.58 -4.17
CA ASP A 61 -6.28 16.21 -5.29
C ASP A 61 -7.29 15.12 -4.92
N THR A 62 -7.14 14.51 -3.74
CA THR A 62 -8.04 13.46 -3.27
C THR A 62 -9.26 14.09 -2.60
N SER A 63 -10.46 13.65 -2.98
CA SER A 63 -11.71 14.17 -2.41
C SER A 63 -11.84 13.86 -0.91
N ALA A 64 -12.60 14.66 -0.18
CA ALA A 64 -12.86 14.42 1.25
C ALA A 64 -13.49 13.05 1.50
N ALA A 65 -14.45 12.63 0.66
CA ALA A 65 -15.08 11.32 0.75
C ALA A 65 -14.07 10.17 0.58
N GLN A 66 -13.15 10.29 -0.38
CA GLN A 66 -12.10 9.29 -0.57
C GLN A 66 -11.10 9.29 0.60
N LYS A 67 -10.75 10.46 1.16
CA LYS A 67 -9.92 10.54 2.37
C LYS A 67 -10.58 9.85 3.56
N VAL A 68 -11.89 10.02 3.76
CA VAL A 68 -12.67 9.30 4.78
C VAL A 68 -12.58 7.79 4.56
N ALA A 69 -12.72 7.33 3.32
CA ALA A 69 -12.61 5.91 2.99
C ALA A 69 -11.19 5.35 3.21
N LEU A 70 -10.14 6.16 3.09
CA LEU A 70 -8.74 5.75 3.27
C LEU A 70 -8.25 5.79 4.72
N LEU A 71 -9.02 6.40 5.64
CA LEU A 71 -8.64 6.53 7.05
C LEU A 71 -9.32 5.45 7.92
N GLN A 72 -8.57 4.88 8.85
CA GLN A 72 -9.11 4.08 9.95
C GLN A 72 -10.15 4.91 10.70
N ASN A 73 -11.32 4.33 10.98
CA ASN A 73 -12.41 5.05 11.66
C ASN A 73 -12.81 6.36 10.96
N GLY A 74 -12.60 6.49 9.64
CA GLY A 74 -12.69 7.76 8.92
C GLY A 74 -14.02 8.51 9.05
N SER A 75 -15.13 7.81 9.28
CA SER A 75 -16.43 8.45 9.55
C SER A 75 -16.42 9.37 10.78
N ARG A 76 -15.63 9.01 11.80
CA ARG A 76 -15.43 9.82 13.03
C ARG A 76 -14.60 11.09 12.77
N PHE A 77 -13.92 11.16 11.62
CA PHE A 77 -13.04 12.26 11.23
C PHE A 77 -13.59 13.06 10.04
N SER A 78 -14.80 12.77 9.57
CA SER A 78 -15.40 13.41 8.38
C SER A 78 -15.34 14.94 8.41
N SER A 79 -15.74 15.55 9.53
CA SER A 79 -15.69 17.00 9.72
C SER A 79 -14.26 17.55 9.68
N ALA A 80 -13.30 16.88 10.33
CA ALA A 80 -11.90 17.32 10.34
C ALA A 80 -11.26 17.18 8.95
N ILE A 81 -11.57 16.08 8.24
CA ILE A 81 -11.12 15.84 6.86
C ILE A 81 -11.70 16.89 5.92
N GLN A 82 -12.99 17.23 6.06
CA GLN A 82 -13.64 18.25 5.23
C GLN A 82 -13.06 19.64 5.49
N ALA A 83 -12.78 19.98 6.75
CA ALA A 83 -12.11 21.23 7.11
C ALA A 83 -10.71 21.31 6.47
N GLN A 84 -9.90 20.24 6.57
CA GLN A 84 -8.60 20.21 5.92
C GLN A 84 -8.71 20.29 4.39
N ALA A 85 -9.61 19.53 3.77
CA ALA A 85 -9.78 19.51 2.31
C ALA A 85 -10.24 20.85 1.74
N SER A 86 -10.95 21.66 2.53
CA SER A 86 -11.41 23.00 2.15
C SER A 86 -10.33 24.07 2.31
N SER A 87 -9.21 23.77 2.99
CA SER A 87 -8.12 24.72 3.16
C SER A 87 -7.37 24.94 1.84
N PRO A 88 -7.06 26.20 1.46
CA PRO A 88 -6.23 26.49 0.28
C PRO A 88 -4.87 25.77 0.32
N LEU A 89 -4.31 25.57 1.52
CA LEU A 89 -3.04 24.86 1.71
C LEU A 89 -3.12 23.40 1.27
N ALA A 90 -4.29 22.78 1.31
CA ALA A 90 -4.45 21.37 0.95
C ALA A 90 -4.10 21.12 -0.53
N LYS A 91 -4.39 22.05 -1.44
CA LYS A 91 -4.19 21.88 -2.89
C LYS A 91 -2.73 21.59 -3.25
N GLY A 92 -1.78 22.22 -2.57
CA GLY A 92 -0.35 21.99 -2.78
C GLY A 92 0.22 20.80 -2.01
N THR A 93 -0.60 20.11 -1.21
CA THR A 93 -0.13 19.08 -0.28
C THR A 93 0.05 17.73 -0.98
N LYS A 94 1.19 17.08 -0.73
CA LYS A 94 1.49 15.70 -1.16
C LYS A 94 2.16 14.95 -0.02
N ALA A 95 2.04 13.62 -0.01
CA ALA A 95 2.88 12.76 0.83
C ALA A 95 3.85 11.94 -0.01
N GLN A 96 5.10 11.95 0.39
CA GLN A 96 6.13 11.04 -0.06
C GLN A 96 6.31 9.95 1.01
N VAL A 97 6.06 8.69 0.66
CA VAL A 97 6.33 7.56 1.56
C VAL A 97 7.76 7.11 1.41
N VAL A 98 8.56 7.28 2.47
CA VAL A 98 9.96 6.88 2.52
C VAL A 98 10.05 5.37 2.69
N SER A 99 9.43 4.81 3.73
CA SER A 99 9.48 3.37 4.00
C SER A 99 8.17 2.85 4.58
N VAL A 100 7.93 1.56 4.37
CA VAL A 100 6.82 0.80 4.95
C VAL A 100 7.36 -0.50 5.52
N THR A 101 7.08 -0.72 6.80
CA THR A 101 7.49 -1.92 7.54
C THR A 101 6.25 -2.55 8.16
N LEU A 102 5.87 -3.75 7.71
CA LEU A 102 4.83 -4.52 8.38
C LEU A 102 5.33 -4.93 9.77
N THR A 103 4.52 -4.68 10.79
CA THR A 103 4.81 -5.05 12.18
C THR A 103 3.96 -6.23 12.64
N SER A 104 2.85 -6.50 11.95
CA SER A 104 2.03 -7.69 12.09
C SER A 104 1.26 -7.95 10.77
N PRO A 105 0.46 -9.04 10.66
CA PRO A 105 -0.39 -9.26 9.49
C PRO A 105 -1.40 -8.14 9.20
N SER A 106 -1.71 -7.30 10.18
CA SER A 106 -2.74 -6.25 10.09
C SER A 106 -2.25 -4.85 10.49
N ARG A 107 -0.96 -4.68 10.79
CA ARG A 107 -0.36 -3.38 11.15
C ARG A 107 0.96 -3.14 10.45
N ALA A 108 1.23 -1.87 10.18
CA ALA A 108 2.49 -1.42 9.59
C ALA A 108 2.92 -0.07 10.16
N THR A 109 4.23 0.14 10.23
CA THR A 109 4.84 1.45 10.42
C THR A 109 5.13 2.07 9.06
N VAL A 110 4.80 3.35 8.91
CA VAL A 110 5.06 4.13 7.70
C VAL A 110 5.96 5.31 8.07
N VAL A 111 7.07 5.49 7.35
CA VAL A 111 7.87 6.72 7.42
C VAL A 111 7.53 7.56 6.21
N TYR A 112 7.15 8.81 6.41
CA TYR A 112 6.66 9.69 5.37
C TYR A 112 7.15 11.12 5.54
N THR A 113 7.10 11.85 4.43
CA THR A 113 7.35 13.29 4.36
C THR A 113 6.12 13.95 3.75
N ILE A 114 5.60 15.00 4.39
CA ILE A 114 4.58 15.87 3.79
C ILE A 114 5.27 17.02 3.07
N LEU A 115 4.86 17.23 1.82
CA LEU A 115 5.33 18.28 0.93
C LEU A 115 4.22 19.31 0.73
N LEU A 116 4.58 20.59 0.65
CA LEU A 116 3.72 21.68 0.21
C LEU A 116 4.40 22.38 -0.98
N GLY A 117 3.77 22.36 -2.15
CA GLY A 117 4.38 22.94 -3.36
C GLY A 117 5.73 22.30 -3.72
N GLY A 118 5.92 21.02 -3.38
CA GLY A 118 7.16 20.28 -3.59
C GLY A 118 8.21 20.43 -2.49
N GLN A 119 8.04 21.35 -1.54
CA GLN A 119 8.97 21.55 -0.42
C GLN A 119 8.57 20.75 0.81
N PRO A 120 9.50 20.07 1.52
CA PRO A 120 9.20 19.32 2.72
C PRO A 120 8.83 20.25 3.88
N VAL A 121 7.60 20.12 4.37
CA VAL A 121 7.10 20.85 5.54
C VAL A 121 7.01 19.98 6.80
N LEU A 122 7.04 18.66 6.61
CA LEU A 122 6.95 17.68 7.68
C LEU A 122 7.73 16.43 7.28
N ALA A 123 9.05 16.47 7.43
CA ALA A 123 9.95 15.44 6.97
C ALA A 123 10.08 14.25 7.94
N ASN A 124 10.24 13.05 7.37
CA ASN A 124 10.63 11.83 8.09
C ASN A 124 9.79 11.50 9.33
N ARG A 125 8.48 11.76 9.23
CA ARG A 125 7.52 11.46 10.29
C ARG A 125 7.20 9.98 10.30
N LYS A 126 6.98 9.44 11.50
CA LYS A 126 6.47 8.09 11.71
C LYS A 126 4.95 8.14 11.81
N GLY A 127 4.31 7.18 11.18
CA GLY A 127 2.88 6.90 11.27
C GLY A 127 2.62 5.40 11.21
N THR A 128 1.35 5.04 11.21
CA THR A 128 0.84 3.68 11.25
C THR A 128 -0.18 3.47 10.14
N ALA A 129 -0.17 2.29 9.52
CA ALA A 129 -1.24 1.80 8.67
C ALA A 129 -1.85 0.54 9.28
N VAL A 130 -3.14 0.32 9.03
CA VAL A 130 -3.90 -0.82 9.57
C VAL A 130 -4.71 -1.50 8.47
N LEU A 131 -4.79 -2.82 8.50
CA LEU A 131 -5.66 -3.59 7.62
C LEU A 131 -7.06 -3.67 8.24
N VAL A 132 -8.06 -3.12 7.56
CA VAL A 132 -9.47 -3.13 7.98
C VAL A 132 -10.30 -3.59 6.79
N ASP A 133 -11.09 -4.64 6.98
CA ASP A 133 -11.98 -5.22 5.95
C ASP A 133 -11.27 -5.51 4.62
N GLY A 134 -10.03 -6.02 4.69
CA GLY A 134 -9.22 -6.36 3.51
C GLY A 134 -8.55 -5.16 2.83
N ALA A 135 -8.70 -3.94 3.34
CA ALA A 135 -8.05 -2.74 2.82
C ALA A 135 -7.05 -2.14 3.82
N TRP A 136 -5.83 -1.84 3.38
CA TRP A 136 -4.86 -1.10 4.19
C TRP A 136 -5.23 0.38 4.24
N LYS A 137 -5.45 0.90 5.44
CA LYS A 137 -5.87 2.28 5.72
C LYS A 137 -4.79 3.03 6.47
N VAL A 138 -4.78 4.35 6.34
CA VAL A 138 -4.01 5.21 7.24
C VAL A 138 -4.56 5.05 8.66
N GLY A 139 -3.69 4.84 9.65
CA GLY A 139 -4.08 4.74 11.04
C GLY A 139 -4.51 6.10 11.59
N ASP A 140 -5.60 6.13 12.34
CA ASP A 140 -6.20 7.36 12.88
C ASP A 140 -5.24 8.13 13.79
N GLN A 141 -4.44 7.45 14.61
CA GLN A 141 -3.39 8.07 15.42
C GLN A 141 -2.41 8.90 14.59
N SER A 142 -2.10 8.48 13.36
CA SER A 142 -1.21 9.24 12.47
C SER A 142 -1.83 10.58 12.06
N PHE A 143 -3.13 10.56 11.76
CA PHE A 143 -3.86 11.77 11.41
C PHE A 143 -4.02 12.69 12.62
N CYS A 144 -4.31 12.12 13.79
CA CYS A 144 -4.37 12.86 15.06
C CYS A 144 -3.07 13.54 15.43
N GLN A 145 -1.92 12.90 15.21
CA GLN A 145 -0.61 13.55 15.43
C GLN A 145 -0.45 14.78 14.55
N ILE A 146 -0.84 14.73 13.27
CA ILE A 146 -0.75 15.89 12.37
C ILE A 146 -1.71 17.00 12.81
N LEU A 147 -2.94 16.64 13.15
CA LEU A 147 -3.95 17.57 13.65
C LEU A 147 -3.51 18.27 14.95
N GLY A 148 -2.81 17.55 15.84
CA GLY A 148 -2.20 18.10 17.04
C GLY A 148 -1.16 19.18 16.75
N LEU A 149 -0.32 19.00 15.72
CA LEU A 149 0.64 20.01 15.29
C LEU A 149 -0.02 21.28 14.75
N GLN A 150 -1.25 21.16 14.26
CA GLN A 150 -2.05 22.28 13.75
C GLN A 150 -2.89 22.94 14.84
N GLY A 151 -2.87 22.42 16.08
CA GLY A 151 -3.73 22.87 17.16
C GLY A 151 -5.22 22.51 16.97
N GLN A 152 -5.54 21.58 16.06
CA GLN A 152 -6.91 21.21 15.69
C GLN A 152 -7.22 19.76 16.07
N VAL A 153 -7.23 19.42 17.35
CA VAL A 153 -7.46 18.03 17.79
C VAL A 153 -8.96 17.75 17.94
N PRO A 154 -9.60 16.95 17.06
CA PRO A 154 -10.99 16.57 17.22
C PRO A 154 -11.16 15.58 18.38
N PRO A 155 -12.35 15.50 19.00
CA PRO A 155 -12.63 14.53 20.07
C PRO A 155 -12.34 13.08 19.70
N ALA A 156 -12.43 12.73 18.40
CA ALA A 156 -12.09 11.41 17.89
C ALA A 156 -10.64 10.99 18.17
N CYS A 157 -9.73 11.93 18.44
CA CYS A 157 -8.33 11.66 18.78
C CYS A 157 -8.08 11.24 20.22
N SER A 158 -9.06 11.40 21.12
CA SER A 158 -8.94 11.03 22.55
C SER A 158 -9.38 9.59 22.85
N SER A 159 -9.74 8.81 21.83
CA SER A 159 -10.28 7.44 21.98
C SER A 159 -9.31 6.32 21.58
N GLY A 160 -8.00 6.61 21.48
CA GLY A 160 -6.99 5.69 20.95
C GLY A 160 -6.10 5.08 22.02
#